data_AF-A0A769NEC7-F1
#
_entry.id   AF-A0A769NEC7-F1
#
_cell.length_a   1.000
_cell.length_b   1.000
_cell.length_c   1.000
_cell.angle_alpha   90.00
_cell.angle_beta   90.00
_cell.angle_gamma   90.00
#
_symmetry.space_group_name_H-M   'P 1'
#
loop_
_entity.id
_entity.type
_entity.pdbx_description
1 polymer ?
#
loop_
_entity_poly.entity_id
_entity_poly.type
_entity_poly.pdbx_seq_one_letter_code
_entity_poly.pdbx_strand_id
1 'polypeptide(L)' 'SPWRLDTIFRTNMSVLYSAGRWAEQMENVDDRPYWMYTGINDSHTRRSHLALHGLVLRWDDPFWQAFYPPNG' A
#
# COMPACT_ATOMS: atom_id res chain seq x y z
N SER A 1 27.69 3.70 -6.62
CA SER A 1 27.56 2.89 -7.85
C SER A 1 26.20 3.16 -8.48
N PRO A 2 26.04 2.97 -9.80
CA PRO A 2 24.77 3.17 -10.50
C PRO A 2 23.57 2.45 -9.85
N TRP A 3 23.79 1.23 -9.35
CA TRP A 3 22.79 0.42 -8.63
C TRP A 3 22.16 1.13 -7.43
N ARG A 4 22.95 1.89 -6.65
CA ARG A 4 22.42 2.60 -5.48
C ARG A 4 21.45 3.72 -5.89
N LEU A 5 21.76 4.44 -6.96
CA LEU A 5 20.89 5.51 -7.45
C LEU A 5 19.59 4.95 -8.02
N ASP A 6 19.67 3.82 -8.74
CA ASP A 6 18.48 3.10 -9.21
C ASP A 6 17.58 2.66 -8.04
N THR A 7 18.14 2.02 -7.01
CA THR A 7 17.37 1.64 -5.82
C THR A 7 16.70 2.85 -5.17
N ILE A 8 17.42 3.96 -4.98
CA ILE A 8 16.85 5.18 -4.38
C ILE A 8 15.71 5.71 -5.24
N PHE A 9 15.92 5.79 -6.55
CA PHE A 9 14.89 6.26 -7.47
C PHE A 9 13.63 5.40 -7.39
N ARG A 10 13.77 4.07 -7.48
CA ARG A 10 12.63 3.13 -7.43
C ARG A 10 11.89 3.19 -6.10
N THR A 11 12.61 3.25 -4.98
CA THR A 11 12.01 3.40 -3.65
C THR A 11 11.23 4.70 -3.54
N ASN A 12 11.81 5.82 -3.98
CA ASN A 12 11.14 7.13 -3.94
C ASN A 12 9.89 7.15 -4.81
N MET A 13 9.94 6.57 -6.02
CA MET A 13 8.78 6.48 -6.90
C MET A 13 7.64 5.65 -6.26
N SER A 14 7.95 4.54 -5.59
CA SER A 14 6.95 3.75 -4.88
C SER A 14 6.30 4.52 -3.74
N VAL A 15 7.08 5.27 -2.95
CA VAL A 15 6.57 6.10 -1.86
C VAL A 15 5.67 7.21 -2.38
N LEU A 16 6.10 7.92 -3.42
CA LEU A 16 5.33 9.00 -4.03
C LEU A 16 4.00 8.49 -4.61
N TYR A 17 4.02 7.34 -5.29
CA TYR A 17 2.81 6.73 -5.83
C TYR A 17 1.80 6.40 -4.73
N SER A 18 2.23 5.71 -3.68
CA SER A 18 1.35 5.34 -2.57
C SER A 18 0.80 6.55 -1.81
N ALA A 19 1.60 7.61 -1.63
CA ALA A 19 1.16 8.86 -1.02
C ALA A 19 0.08 9.55 -1.87
N GLY A 20 0.26 9.61 -3.20
CA GLY A 20 -0.75 10.11 -4.12
C GLY A 20 -2.04 9.29 -4.07
N ARG A 21 -1.92 7.96 -4.02
CA ARG A 21 -3.07 7.08 -3.90
C ARG A 21 -3.81 7.25 -2.57
N TRP A 22 -3.09 7.49 -1.48
CA TRP A 22 -3.70 7.82 -0.18
C TRP A 22 -4.53 9.09 -0.28
N ALA A 23 -3.96 10.17 -0.82
CA ALA A 23 -4.68 11.43 -0.99
C ALA A 23 -5.96 11.25 -1.81
N GLU A 24 -5.89 10.57 -2.96
CA GLU A 24 -7.05 10.30 -3.82
C GLU A 24 -8.14 9.47 -3.10
N GLN A 25 -7.75 8.48 -2.30
CA GLN A 25 -8.72 7.68 -1.54
C GLN A 25 -9.34 8.48 -0.40
N MET A 26 -8.55 9.33 0.27
CA MET A 26 -9.02 10.22 1.33
C MET A 26 -10.04 11.23 0.81
N GLU A 27 -9.88 11.74 -0.42
CA GLU A 27 -10.85 12.61 -1.08
C GLU A 27 -12.19 11.90 -1.40
N ASN A 28 -12.22 10.57 -1.33
CA ASN A 28 -13.35 9.73 -1.73
C ASN A 28 -13.92 8.87 -0.60
N VAL A 29 -13.57 9.16 0.67
CA VAL A 29 -14.02 8.34 1.81
C VAL A 29 -15.53 8.43 2.06
N ASP A 30 -16.17 9.51 1.64
CA ASP A 30 -17.62 9.71 1.80
C ASP A 30 -18.41 8.70 0.94
N ASP A 31 -17.97 8.48 -0.31
CA ASP A 31 -18.62 7.52 -1.22
C ASP A 31 -18.03 6.10 -1.07
N ARG A 32 -16.75 5.98 -0.70
CA ARG A 32 -16.02 4.70 -0.60
C ARG A 32 -15.28 4.57 0.74
N PRO A 33 -16.01 4.44 1.87
CA PRO A 33 -15.40 4.43 3.19
C PRO A 33 -14.67 3.13 3.53
N TYR A 34 -14.84 2.05 2.75
CA TYR A 34 -14.19 0.76 2.98
C TYR A 34 -13.11 0.50 1.95
N TRP A 35 -11.93 0.12 2.44
CA TRP A 35 -10.78 -0.22 1.63
C TRP A 35 -10.44 -1.70 1.79
N MET A 36 -9.91 -2.29 0.72
CA MET A 36 -9.47 -3.68 0.71
C MET A 36 -7.95 -3.75 0.64
N TYR A 37 -7.34 -4.54 1.52
CA TYR A 37 -5.93 -4.86 1.44
C TYR A 37 -5.70 -5.82 0.27
N THR A 38 -4.92 -5.38 -0.73
CA THR A 38 -4.61 -6.16 -1.92
C THR A 38 -3.10 -6.35 -2.07
N GLY A 39 -2.62 -7.57 -1.78
CA GLY A 39 -1.29 -8.02 -2.18
C GLY A 39 -1.31 -8.63 -3.59
N ILE A 40 -0.18 -8.59 -4.30
CA ILE A 40 0.00 -9.39 -5.51
C ILE A 40 0.03 -10.86 -5.07
N ASN A 41 -0.85 -11.70 -5.63
CA ASN A 41 -0.90 -13.12 -5.25
C ASN A 41 0.15 -13.93 -6.03
N ASP A 42 1.43 -13.58 -5.84
CA ASP A 42 2.57 -14.22 -6.48
C ASP A 42 3.50 -14.92 -5.47
N SER A 43 4.51 -15.63 -5.98
CA SER A 43 5.49 -16.34 -5.17
C SER A 43 6.48 -15.44 -4.43
N HIS A 44 6.55 -14.15 -4.76
CA HIS A 44 7.46 -13.20 -4.14
C HIS A 44 6.83 -12.48 -2.94
N THR A 45 5.50 -12.46 -2.88
CA THR A 45 4.77 -11.83 -1.80
C THR A 45 4.91 -12.64 -0.52
N ARG A 46 5.20 -11.94 0.60
CA ARG A 46 5.35 -12.59 1.91
C ARG A 46 4.05 -13.28 2.31
N ARG A 47 4.16 -14.47 2.90
CA ARG A 47 2.99 -15.23 3.40
C ARG A 47 2.10 -14.43 4.36
N SER A 48 2.68 -13.53 5.15
CA SER A 48 1.92 -12.62 6.01
C SER A 48 1.02 -11.68 5.21
N HIS A 49 1.49 -11.15 4.07
CA HIS A 49 0.70 -10.26 3.21
C HIS A 49 -0.36 -11.04 2.43
N LEU A 50 -0.06 -12.28 2.03
CA LEU A 50 -1.04 -13.17 1.42
C LEU A 50 -2.21 -13.48 2.37
N ALA A 51 -1.94 -13.65 3.67
CA ALA A 51 -2.98 -13.86 4.67
C ALA A 51 -3.89 -12.64 4.87
N LEU A 52 -3.42 -11.43 4.55
CA LEU A 52 -4.19 -10.19 4.62
C LEU A 52 -4.93 -9.88 3.31
N HIS A 53 -4.62 -10.58 2.21
CA HIS A 53 -5.26 -10.33 0.92
C HIS A 53 -6.78 -10.53 1.01
N GLY A 54 -7.53 -9.51 0.63
CA GLY A 54 -9.00 -9.51 0.70
C GLY A 54 -9.56 -9.01 2.04
N LEU A 55 -8.73 -8.66 3.02
CA LEU A 55 -9.19 -7.99 4.23
C LEU A 55 -9.80 -6.63 3.89
N VAL A 56 -11.05 -6.41 4.29
CA VAL A 56 -11.77 -5.14 4.08
C VAL A 56 -11.99 -4.46 5.42
N LEU A 57 -11.50 -3.23 5.55
CA LEU A 57 -11.64 -2.40 6.75
C LEU A 57 -12.06 -0.99 6.35
N ARG A 58 -12.66 -0.25 7.29
CA ARG A 58 -12.98 1.16 7.07
C ARG A 58 -11.69 1.98 6.98
N TRP A 59 -11.71 3.10 6.26
CA TRP A 59 -10.54 3.94 6.00
C TRP A 59 -9.83 4.45 7.27
N ASP A 60 -10.56 4.61 8.37
CA ASP A 60 -10.05 5.12 9.66
C ASP A 60 -9.63 4.01 10.64
N ASP A 61 -9.64 2.74 10.21
CA ASP A 61 -9.17 1.63 11.05
C ASP A 61 -7.66 1.79 11.34
N PRO A 62 -7.22 1.63 12.61
CA PRO A 62 -5.80 1.72 12.98
C PRO A 62 -4.87 0.79 12.19
N PHE A 63 -5.39 -0.30 11.62
CA PHE A 63 -4.65 -1.19 10.73
C PHE A 63 -3.88 -0.42 9.63
N TRP A 64 -4.49 0.60 9.03
CA TRP A 64 -3.88 1.36 7.94
C TRP A 64 -2.67 2.18 8.37
N GLN A 65 -2.52 2.49 9.66
CA GLN A 65 -1.31 3.17 10.17
C GLN A 65 -0.05 2.28 10.06
N ALA A 66 -0.22 0.96 10.07
CA ALA A 66 0.87 0.00 10.00
C ALA A 66 0.94 -0.73 8.64
N PHE A 67 -0.19 -0.90 7.95
CA PHE A 67 -0.29 -1.76 6.77
C PHE A 67 -0.73 -1.04 5.49
N TYR A 68 -0.78 0.30 5.47
CA TYR A 68 -0.96 1.01 4.21
C TYR A 68 0.32 0.99 3.35
N PRO A 69 0.23 0.77 2.01
CA PRO A 69 1.41 0.77 1.14
C PRO A 69 2.17 2.11 1.10
N PRO A 70 3.48 2.12 0.78
CA PRO A 70 4.28 0.95 0.45
C PRO A 70 4.75 0.25 1.71
N ASN A 71 4.44 -1.04 1.83
CA ASN A 71 4.80 -1.91 2.94
C ASN A 71 5.45 -3.18 2.39
N GLY A 72 6.40 -3.74 3.14
CA GLY A 72 7.36 -4.74 2.65
C GLY A 72 7.00 -6.19 2.96
#